data_AF-A0A2J0MTR5-F1
#
_entry.id   AF-A0A2J0MTR5-F1
#
_cell.length_a   1.000
_cell.length_b   1.000
_cell.length_c   1.000
_cell.angle_alpha   90.00
_cell.angle_beta   90.00
_cell.angle_gamma   90.00
#
_symmetry.space_group_name_H-M   'P 1'
#
loop_
_entity.id
_entity.type
_entity.pdbx_description
1 polymer ?
#
loop_
_entity_poly.entity_id
_entity_poly.type
_entity_poly.pdbx_seq_one_letter_code
_entity_poly.pdbx_strand_id
1 'polypeptide(L)'
;MERTLISKIQQKDGQNVLIKGRILNVRSLGNIIFLVIQDYTGIIQTVFEKNAEVKMGETVAVKGLVKKEPRAKGGYELQGEKLEIISPITEDLPFDLARNELNLNINTLLDQRALSLRHPKVQAIFKLYDILLKSYETVMREENFTEIKTPKILGSATEGGANFFKVKYFEKEATLAQSPQFYKQIMVGVFERVFEIGSAFRAEPHFTTRHVNEYISLDAEMGFIQDYSDVIQMLNKVIKKMFELLEKEGQPYLEMYKIKISEVPEEIPCVKLAEIKKIIKKEYGYAIPEETDIDPKGESLAGKYAKEKFNSDFIFITHYPWSDRPFYTMPSSENSRETYGFDLLFKGLEIATGSQRIHTYKQLMENMRK
;
A
#
# COMPACT_ATOMS: atom_id res chain seq x y z
N MET A 1 -6.64 3.60 37.48
CA MET A 1 -5.93 2.53 36.78
C MET A 1 -5.74 2.98 35.35
N GLU A 2 -4.54 2.84 34.79
CA GLU A 2 -4.29 3.17 33.39
C GLU A 2 -4.92 2.11 32.47
N ARG A 3 -5.21 2.50 31.22
CA ARG A 3 -5.77 1.60 30.23
C ARG A 3 -4.71 0.58 29.76
N THR A 4 -5.05 -0.69 29.83
CA THR A 4 -4.31 -1.79 29.20
C THR A 4 -4.86 -2.03 27.79
N LEU A 5 -3.97 -2.09 26.79
CA LEU A 5 -4.33 -2.49 25.42
C LEU A 5 -4.56 -3.99 25.34
N ILE A 6 -5.50 -4.42 24.51
CA ILE A 6 -5.86 -5.83 24.37
C ILE A 6 -4.66 -6.68 23.95
N SER A 7 -3.78 -6.18 23.08
CA SER A 7 -2.55 -6.88 22.67
C SER A 7 -1.57 -7.18 23.80
N LYS A 8 -1.69 -6.51 24.96
CA LYS A 8 -0.82 -6.71 26.13
C LYS A 8 -1.45 -7.58 27.23
N ILE A 9 -2.64 -8.11 27.02
CA ILE A 9 -3.39 -8.85 28.05
C ILE A 9 -2.64 -10.09 28.55
N GLN A 10 -1.94 -10.80 27.66
CA GLN A 10 -1.20 -12.01 28.04
C GLN A 10 -0.12 -11.72 29.10
N GLN A 11 0.44 -10.51 29.13
CA GLN A 11 1.44 -10.07 30.10
C GLN A 11 0.84 -9.71 31.47
N LYS A 12 -0.48 -9.81 31.61
CA LYS A 12 -1.26 -9.40 32.78
C LYS A 12 -2.06 -10.57 33.38
N ASP A 13 -1.66 -11.81 33.10
CA ASP A 13 -2.28 -13.02 33.67
C ASP A 13 -2.42 -12.92 35.20
N GLY A 14 -3.63 -13.18 35.71
CA GLY A 14 -3.97 -13.08 37.13
C GLY A 14 -4.02 -11.66 37.69
N GLN A 15 -3.89 -10.61 36.88
CA GLN A 15 -3.96 -9.21 37.32
C GLN A 15 -5.29 -8.57 36.96
N ASN A 16 -5.70 -7.62 37.80
CA ASN A 16 -6.82 -6.74 37.52
C ASN A 16 -6.38 -5.63 36.56
N VAL A 17 -7.09 -5.47 35.44
CA VAL A 17 -6.78 -4.49 34.39
C VAL A 17 -8.00 -3.63 34.06
N LEU A 18 -7.74 -2.47 33.47
CA LEU A 18 -8.76 -1.61 32.87
C LEU A 18 -8.59 -1.66 31.36
N ILE A 19 -9.57 -2.20 30.63
CA ILE A 19 -9.62 -2.09 29.17
C ILE A 19 -10.65 -1.03 28.77
N LYS A 20 -10.41 -0.36 27.64
CA LYS A 20 -11.37 0.56 27.02
C LYS A 20 -11.48 0.23 25.55
N GLY A 21 -12.69 0.08 25.06
CA GLY A 21 -12.95 -0.38 23.71
C GLY A 21 -14.42 -0.27 23.33
N ARG A 22 -14.77 -0.93 22.23
CA ARG A 22 -16.14 -1.00 21.72
C ARG A 22 -16.69 -2.41 21.91
N ILE A 23 -17.96 -2.53 22.27
CA ILE A 23 -18.66 -3.81 22.25
C ILE A 23 -18.87 -4.21 20.79
N LEU A 24 -18.16 -5.24 20.35
CA LEU A 24 -18.28 -5.81 19.02
C LEU A 24 -19.45 -6.80 18.95
N ASN A 25 -19.64 -7.59 20.00
CA ASN A 25 -20.70 -8.60 20.07
C ASN A 25 -21.21 -8.75 21.51
N VAL A 26 -22.48 -9.10 21.65
CA VAL A 26 -23.17 -9.35 22.92
C VAL A 26 -23.87 -10.70 22.82
N ARG A 27 -23.62 -11.59 23.79
CA ARG A 27 -24.31 -12.87 23.90
C ARG A 27 -24.72 -13.12 25.35
N SER A 28 -26.02 -13.29 25.59
CA SER A 28 -26.55 -13.61 26.91
C SER A 28 -26.96 -15.07 27.01
N LEU A 29 -26.59 -15.73 28.11
CA LEU A 29 -26.91 -17.12 28.42
C LEU A 29 -27.34 -17.21 29.89
N GLY A 30 -28.67 -17.12 30.11
CA GLY A 30 -29.24 -17.08 31.47
C GLY A 30 -28.80 -15.83 32.22
N ASN A 31 -28.03 -16.02 33.28
CA ASN A 31 -27.50 -14.92 34.11
C ASN A 31 -26.11 -14.44 33.68
N ILE A 32 -25.48 -15.13 32.71
CA ILE A 32 -24.13 -14.81 32.24
C ILE A 32 -24.23 -14.04 30.93
N ILE A 33 -23.49 -12.94 30.81
CA ILE A 33 -23.33 -12.18 29.58
C ILE A 33 -21.87 -12.22 29.11
N PHE A 34 -21.71 -12.54 27.84
CA PHE A 34 -20.43 -12.56 27.14
C PHE A 34 -20.38 -11.35 26.21
N LEU A 35 -19.39 -10.49 26.41
CA LEU A 35 -19.10 -9.34 25.57
C LEU A 35 -17.79 -9.60 24.82
N VAL A 36 -17.79 -9.33 23.52
CA VAL A 36 -16.53 -9.22 22.78
C VAL A 36 -16.17 -7.75 22.73
N ILE A 37 -15.12 -7.35 23.44
CA ILE A 37 -14.66 -5.96 23.46
C ILE A 37 -13.49 -5.83 22.50
N GLN A 38 -13.56 -4.82 21.64
CA GLN A 38 -12.56 -4.50 20.64
C GLN A 38 -11.87 -3.17 20.95
N ASP A 39 -10.54 -3.16 20.80
CA ASP A 39 -9.80 -1.93 20.58
C ASP A 39 -8.99 -2.02 19.27
N TYR A 40 -8.17 -1.02 18.98
CA TYR A 40 -7.40 -0.98 17.73
C TYR A 40 -6.27 -2.03 17.65
N THR A 41 -6.03 -2.77 18.74
CA THR A 41 -4.98 -3.79 18.85
C THR A 41 -5.51 -5.21 18.84
N GLY A 42 -6.81 -5.41 19.10
CA GLY A 42 -7.41 -6.73 19.08
C GLY A 42 -8.80 -6.79 19.68
N ILE A 43 -9.23 -8.02 19.96
CA ILE A 43 -10.50 -8.34 20.61
C ILE A 43 -10.27 -9.24 21.83
N ILE A 44 -11.11 -9.10 22.84
CA ILE A 44 -11.09 -9.94 24.03
C ILE A 44 -12.50 -10.31 24.45
N GLN A 45 -12.70 -11.59 24.81
CA GLN A 45 -13.93 -12.04 25.46
C GLN A 45 -13.93 -11.54 26.91
N THR A 46 -15.03 -10.91 27.30
CA THR A 46 -15.27 -10.44 28.65
C THR A 46 -16.55 -11.08 29.18
N VAL A 47 -16.50 -11.66 30.37
CA VAL A 47 -17.60 -12.42 30.96
C VAL A 47 -18.09 -11.70 32.22
N PHE A 48 -19.41 -11.54 32.37
CA PHE A 48 -20.03 -11.04 33.59
C PHE A 48 -21.11 -12.02 34.06
N GLU A 49 -21.19 -12.26 35.37
CA GLU A 49 -22.20 -13.14 36.01
C GLU A 49 -23.54 -12.45 36.29
N LYS A 50 -23.70 -11.20 35.85
CA LYS A 50 -24.95 -10.44 35.91
C LYS A 50 -25.24 -9.82 34.56
N ASN A 51 -26.51 -9.84 34.15
CA ASN A 51 -26.95 -9.14 32.96
C ASN A 51 -26.70 -7.62 33.15
N ALA A 52 -26.06 -7.03 32.15
CA ALA A 52 -25.91 -5.59 32.00
C ALA A 52 -26.70 -5.16 30.76
N GLU A 53 -27.44 -4.06 30.84
CA GLU A 53 -28.07 -3.46 29.67
C GLU A 53 -27.00 -2.79 28.82
N VAL A 54 -26.49 -3.52 27.83
CA VAL A 54 -25.46 -3.06 26.89
C VAL A 54 -25.84 -3.42 25.46
N LYS A 55 -25.39 -2.60 24.52
CA LYS A 55 -25.66 -2.78 23.09
C LYS A 55 -24.37 -2.91 22.29
N MET A 56 -24.46 -3.62 21.18
CA MET A 56 -23.37 -3.66 20.20
C MET A 56 -23.08 -2.23 19.71
N GLY A 57 -21.81 -1.89 19.53
CA GLY A 57 -21.37 -0.57 19.08
C GLY A 57 -21.05 0.43 20.20
N GLU A 58 -21.51 0.18 21.43
CA GLU A 58 -21.23 1.05 22.58
C GLU A 58 -19.74 1.06 22.93
N THR A 59 -19.26 2.23 23.33
CA THR A 59 -17.89 2.37 23.85
C THR A 59 -17.91 2.21 25.35
N VAL A 60 -17.08 1.30 25.87
CA VAL A 60 -17.08 0.92 27.28
C VAL A 60 -15.68 0.96 27.88
N ALA A 61 -15.64 1.21 29.19
CA ALA A 61 -14.51 0.90 30.06
C ALA A 61 -14.88 -0.32 30.91
N VAL A 62 -14.02 -1.34 30.92
CA VAL A 62 -14.20 -2.52 31.75
C VAL A 62 -12.99 -2.73 32.64
N LYS A 63 -13.24 -2.81 33.94
CA LYS A 63 -12.27 -3.31 34.91
C LYS A 63 -12.56 -4.79 35.18
N GLY A 64 -11.54 -5.62 35.15
CA GLY A 64 -11.70 -7.06 35.44
C GLY A 64 -10.39 -7.81 35.59
N LEU A 65 -10.51 -9.05 36.03
CA LEU A 65 -9.40 -9.98 36.23
C LEU A 65 -9.06 -10.72 34.93
N VAL A 66 -7.81 -10.66 34.49
CA VAL A 66 -7.34 -11.44 33.35
C VAL A 66 -7.16 -12.89 33.77
N LYS A 67 -7.74 -13.82 33.01
CA LYS A 67 -7.67 -15.25 33.29
C LYS A 67 -7.36 -16.04 32.02
N LYS A 68 -6.46 -17.03 32.12
CA LYS A 68 -6.27 -18.03 31.07
C LYS A 68 -7.57 -18.81 30.83
N GLU A 69 -7.98 -18.85 29.59
CA GLU A 69 -9.09 -19.65 29.11
C GLU A 69 -8.73 -20.19 27.73
N PRO A 70 -8.26 -21.44 27.62
CA PRO A 70 -7.82 -22.04 26.35
C PRO A 70 -8.89 -22.04 25.25
N ARG A 71 -10.18 -21.96 25.63
CA ARG A 71 -11.30 -21.90 24.68
C ARG A 71 -11.55 -20.49 24.14
N ALA A 72 -11.04 -19.46 24.82
CA ALA A 72 -11.21 -18.07 24.41
C ALA A 72 -10.27 -17.75 23.24
N LYS A 73 -10.72 -16.88 22.33
CA LYS A 73 -9.89 -16.41 21.23
C LYS A 73 -8.70 -15.61 21.79
N GLY A 74 -7.49 -16.09 21.56
CA GLY A 74 -6.26 -15.52 22.14
C GLY A 74 -5.79 -16.16 23.45
N GLY A 75 -6.50 -17.18 23.96
CA GLY A 75 -6.12 -17.98 25.13
C GLY A 75 -6.41 -17.35 26.49
N TYR A 76 -7.01 -16.15 26.49
CA TYR A 76 -7.34 -15.39 27.69
C TYR A 76 -8.73 -14.77 27.57
N GLU A 77 -9.39 -14.59 28.70
CA GLU A 77 -10.59 -13.80 28.84
C GLU A 77 -10.47 -12.82 30.01
N LEU A 78 -11.39 -11.85 30.05
CA LEU A 78 -11.51 -10.91 31.15
C LEU A 78 -12.76 -11.25 31.97
N GLN A 79 -12.58 -11.58 33.24
CA GLN A 79 -13.69 -11.70 34.19
C GLN A 79 -14.07 -10.28 34.65
N GLY A 80 -15.18 -9.76 34.13
CA GLY A 80 -15.59 -8.38 34.32
C GLY A 80 -16.09 -8.11 35.74
N GLU A 81 -15.51 -7.13 36.42
CA GLU A 81 -15.92 -6.67 37.75
C GLU A 81 -16.80 -5.42 37.65
N LYS A 82 -16.41 -4.47 36.79
CA LYS A 82 -17.12 -3.20 36.61
C LYS A 82 -17.13 -2.82 35.13
N LEU A 83 -18.31 -2.47 34.63
CA LEU A 83 -18.52 -1.93 33.29
C LEU A 83 -19.05 -0.50 33.40
N GLU A 84 -18.50 0.39 32.59
CA GLU A 84 -18.96 1.77 32.41
C GLU A 84 -19.16 2.02 30.93
N ILE A 85 -20.36 2.49 30.55
CA ILE A 85 -20.65 2.94 29.19
C ILE A 85 -20.10 4.37 29.07
N ILE A 86 -19.02 4.53 28.30
CA ILE A 86 -18.37 5.82 28.04
C ILE A 86 -19.17 6.61 27.00
N SER A 87 -19.62 5.91 25.95
CA SER A 87 -20.43 6.50 24.88
C SER A 87 -21.49 5.49 24.45
N PRO A 88 -22.78 5.79 24.66
CA PRO A 88 -23.86 4.97 24.14
C PRO A 88 -23.95 5.11 22.61
N ILE A 89 -24.71 4.21 21.98
CA ILE A 89 -25.14 4.37 20.58
C ILE A 89 -26.45 5.18 20.53
N THR A 90 -26.61 5.98 19.49
CA THR A 90 -27.86 6.72 19.23
C THR A 90 -28.78 5.94 18.29
N GLU A 91 -28.20 5.15 17.39
CA GLU A 91 -28.87 4.36 16.36
C GLU A 91 -28.16 3.03 16.19
N ASP A 92 -28.87 2.03 15.66
CA ASP A 92 -28.28 0.73 15.35
C ASP A 92 -27.26 0.84 14.22
N LEU A 93 -26.24 -0.02 14.26
CA LEU A 93 -25.20 -0.03 13.23
C LEU A 93 -25.81 -0.46 11.87
N PRO A 94 -25.39 0.17 10.75
CA PRO A 94 -25.91 -0.16 9.41
C PRO A 94 -25.52 -1.57 8.94
N PHE A 95 -24.58 -2.22 9.62
CA PHE A 95 -24.17 -3.60 9.39
C PHE A 95 -23.54 -4.19 10.65
N ASP A 96 -23.61 -5.52 10.74
CA ASP A 96 -23.06 -6.29 11.85
C ASP A 96 -21.53 -6.42 11.75
N LEU A 97 -20.83 -5.71 12.64
CA LEU A 97 -19.36 -5.73 12.74
C LEU A 97 -18.80 -7.03 13.33
N ALA A 98 -19.64 -7.87 13.96
CA ALA A 98 -19.20 -9.13 14.58
C ALA A 98 -19.06 -10.28 13.59
N ARG A 99 -19.56 -10.12 12.35
CA ARG A 99 -19.41 -11.14 11.30
C ARG A 99 -17.93 -11.39 11.00
N ASN A 100 -17.60 -12.61 10.60
CA ASN A 100 -16.23 -12.93 10.16
C ASN A 100 -15.85 -12.19 8.87
N GLU A 101 -16.84 -11.98 7.99
CA GLU A 101 -16.75 -11.21 6.76
C GLU A 101 -17.93 -10.27 6.68
N LEU A 102 -17.70 -9.01 6.30
CA LEU A 102 -18.78 -8.03 6.13
C LEU A 102 -19.64 -8.34 4.89
N ASN A 103 -19.03 -8.85 3.81
CA ASN A 103 -19.70 -9.15 2.53
C ASN A 103 -20.57 -7.99 1.99
N LEU A 104 -20.12 -6.75 2.19
CA LEU A 104 -20.78 -5.55 1.68
C LEU A 104 -20.29 -5.23 0.27
N ASN A 105 -21.12 -4.52 -0.51
CA ASN A 105 -20.63 -3.91 -1.74
C ASN A 105 -19.58 -2.83 -1.41
N ILE A 106 -18.69 -2.54 -2.37
CA ILE A 106 -17.59 -1.59 -2.15
C ILE A 106 -18.09 -0.18 -1.82
N ASN A 107 -19.18 0.28 -2.45
CA ASN A 107 -19.73 1.63 -2.22
C ASN A 107 -20.17 1.81 -0.77
N THR A 108 -20.94 0.87 -0.22
CA THR A 108 -21.35 0.88 1.20
C THR A 108 -20.16 0.82 2.14
N LEU A 109 -19.13 0.04 1.79
CA LEU A 109 -17.90 -0.05 2.60
C LEU A 109 -17.15 1.29 2.66
N LEU A 110 -17.15 2.05 1.56
CA LEU A 110 -16.53 3.37 1.43
C LEU A 110 -17.41 4.49 2.03
N ASP A 111 -18.72 4.51 1.76
CA ASP A 111 -19.65 5.51 2.29
C ASP A 111 -19.70 5.45 3.83
N GLN A 112 -19.58 4.24 4.40
CA GLN A 112 -19.59 4.00 5.84
C GLN A 112 -18.17 3.80 6.40
N ARG A 113 -17.14 4.47 5.84
CA ARG A 113 -15.74 4.16 6.14
C ARG A 113 -15.36 4.21 7.61
N ALA A 114 -15.87 5.20 8.33
CA ALA A 114 -15.63 5.36 9.77
C ALA A 114 -16.17 4.18 10.61
N LEU A 115 -17.17 3.46 10.09
CA LEU A 115 -17.73 2.25 10.70
C LEU A 115 -17.06 1.00 10.14
N SER A 116 -16.88 0.88 8.82
CA SER A 116 -16.31 -0.31 8.18
C SER A 116 -14.87 -0.58 8.63
N LEU A 117 -14.07 0.46 8.87
CA LEU A 117 -12.71 0.36 9.43
C LEU A 117 -12.66 -0.24 10.85
N ARG A 118 -13.80 -0.30 11.54
CA ARG A 118 -13.88 -0.94 12.86
C ARG A 118 -13.86 -2.46 12.74
N HIS A 119 -14.21 -3.03 11.58
CA HIS A 119 -14.14 -4.47 11.39
C HIS A 119 -12.67 -4.96 11.36
N PRO A 120 -12.28 -5.97 12.16
CA PRO A 120 -10.89 -6.41 12.29
C PRO A 120 -10.18 -6.71 10.95
N LYS A 121 -10.85 -7.38 10.01
CA LYS A 121 -10.24 -7.67 8.70
C LYS A 121 -10.02 -6.40 7.87
N VAL A 122 -10.98 -5.47 7.89
CA VAL A 122 -10.84 -4.22 7.13
C VAL A 122 -9.72 -3.36 7.73
N GLN A 123 -9.60 -3.32 9.05
CA GLN A 123 -8.49 -2.68 9.75
C GLN A 123 -7.14 -3.31 9.39
N ALA A 124 -7.09 -4.65 9.23
CA ALA A 124 -5.88 -5.38 8.89
C ALA A 124 -5.24 -4.92 7.56
N ILE A 125 -6.06 -4.53 6.57
CA ILE A 125 -5.56 -3.94 5.31
C ILE A 125 -4.73 -2.68 5.58
N PHE A 126 -5.21 -1.79 6.47
CA PHE A 126 -4.51 -0.56 6.81
C PHE A 126 -3.31 -0.77 7.73
N LYS A 127 -3.32 -1.85 8.52
CA LYS A 127 -2.13 -2.27 9.26
C LYS A 127 -1.03 -2.78 8.33
N LEU A 128 -1.37 -3.54 7.29
CA LEU A 128 -0.43 -3.93 6.26
C LEU A 128 0.09 -2.72 5.47
N TYR A 129 -0.80 -1.75 5.16
CA TYR A 129 -0.42 -0.50 4.52
C TYR A 129 0.55 0.34 5.36
N ASP A 130 0.28 0.49 6.66
CA ASP A 130 1.18 1.15 7.63
C ASP A 130 2.56 0.48 7.68
N ILE A 131 2.59 -0.86 7.75
CA ILE A 131 3.84 -1.63 7.69
C ILE A 131 4.58 -1.39 6.37
N LEU A 132 3.89 -1.39 5.23
CA LEU A 132 4.50 -1.13 3.92
C LEU A 132 5.19 0.24 3.86
N LEU A 133 4.53 1.30 4.33
CA LEU A 133 5.09 2.65 4.36
C LEU A 133 6.33 2.72 5.26
N LYS A 134 6.23 2.18 6.48
CA LYS A 134 7.35 2.10 7.42
C LYS A 134 8.52 1.29 6.83
N SER A 135 8.23 0.17 6.16
CA SER A 135 9.24 -0.68 5.53
C SER A 135 9.98 0.07 4.44
N TYR A 136 9.27 0.78 3.56
CA TYR A 136 9.91 1.60 2.53
C TYR A 136 10.83 2.64 3.17
N GLU A 137 10.34 3.42 4.13
CA GLU A 137 11.16 4.43 4.82
C GLU A 137 12.42 3.80 5.45
N THR A 138 12.25 2.68 6.15
CA THR A 138 13.35 1.95 6.81
C THR A 138 14.43 1.57 5.79
N VAL A 139 14.03 0.94 4.69
CA VAL A 139 14.96 0.48 3.66
C VAL A 139 15.65 1.65 2.97
N MET A 140 14.92 2.71 2.64
CA MET A 140 15.53 3.89 2.01
C MET A 140 16.59 4.53 2.91
N ARG A 141 16.36 4.61 4.22
CA ARG A 141 17.34 5.12 5.18
C ARG A 141 18.55 4.20 5.34
N GLU A 142 18.36 2.87 5.34
CA GLU A 142 19.47 1.89 5.33
C GLU A 142 20.35 2.03 4.08
N GLU A 143 19.77 2.39 2.94
CA GLU A 143 20.46 2.62 1.67
C GLU A 143 20.96 4.08 1.51
N ASN A 144 21.06 4.81 2.62
CA ASN A 144 21.57 6.19 2.73
C ASN A 144 20.80 7.23 1.90
N PHE A 145 19.50 7.04 1.69
CA PHE A 145 18.66 8.07 1.09
C PHE A 145 18.17 9.09 2.13
N THR A 146 18.10 10.34 1.72
CA THR A 146 17.52 11.44 2.51
C THR A 146 16.06 11.65 2.12
N GLU A 147 15.16 11.69 3.09
CA GLU A 147 13.76 12.01 2.82
C GLU A 147 13.61 13.50 2.49
N ILE A 148 12.93 13.81 1.39
CA ILE A 148 12.58 15.17 0.99
C ILE A 148 11.05 15.33 0.97
N LYS A 149 10.58 16.58 1.06
CA LYS A 149 9.17 16.94 0.88
C LYS A 149 9.06 18.02 -0.18
N THR A 150 8.32 17.71 -1.24
CA THR A 150 8.25 18.57 -2.43
C THR A 150 6.86 19.21 -2.53
N PRO A 151 6.74 20.39 -3.17
CA PRO A 151 5.45 21.06 -3.36
C PRO A 151 4.44 20.17 -4.07
N LYS A 152 3.17 20.24 -3.64
CA LYS A 152 2.03 19.55 -4.28
C LYS A 152 1.12 20.47 -5.10
N ILE A 153 1.33 21.78 -4.99
CA ILE A 153 0.70 22.81 -5.82
C ILE A 153 1.82 23.44 -6.65
N LEU A 154 1.71 23.32 -7.97
CA LEU A 154 2.76 23.66 -8.92
C LEU A 154 2.29 24.78 -9.85
N GLY A 155 3.22 25.62 -10.31
CA GLY A 155 2.92 26.67 -11.28
C GLY A 155 2.61 26.15 -12.69
N SER A 156 2.97 24.90 -12.98
CA SER A 156 2.69 24.21 -14.23
C SER A 156 2.72 22.69 -14.01
N ALA A 157 2.15 21.93 -14.94
CA ALA A 157 2.24 20.48 -14.94
C ALA A 157 3.71 20.01 -14.99
N THR A 158 4.02 18.93 -14.26
CA THR A 158 5.36 18.33 -14.15
C THR A 158 5.67 17.34 -15.26
N GLU A 159 4.66 16.73 -15.86
CA GLU A 159 4.84 15.72 -16.89
C GLU A 159 3.91 16.07 -18.05
N GLY A 160 4.37 15.88 -19.28
CA GLY A 160 3.53 16.10 -20.46
C GLY A 160 2.28 15.22 -20.38
N GLY A 161 1.10 15.78 -20.65
CA GLY A 161 -0.17 15.04 -20.62
C GLY A 161 -1.35 15.93 -20.26
N ALA A 162 -2.58 15.43 -20.45
CA ALA A 162 -3.83 16.17 -20.19
C ALA A 162 -4.46 15.88 -18.82
N ASN A 163 -3.92 14.92 -18.06
CA ASN A 163 -4.58 14.32 -16.88
C ASN A 163 -4.12 14.95 -15.55
N PHE A 164 -4.09 16.29 -15.46
CA PHE A 164 -3.75 17.00 -14.24
C PHE A 164 -4.93 17.82 -13.70
N PHE A 165 -5.04 17.92 -12.38
CA PHE A 165 -6.02 18.79 -11.75
C PHE A 165 -5.54 20.24 -11.76
N LYS A 166 -6.36 21.12 -12.33
CA LYS A 166 -6.17 22.57 -12.22
C LYS A 166 -6.81 23.08 -10.94
N VAL A 167 -6.12 23.98 -10.25
CA VAL A 167 -6.59 24.64 -9.04
C VAL A 167 -6.35 26.14 -9.14
N LYS A 168 -7.30 26.93 -8.67
CA LYS A 168 -7.11 28.38 -8.54
C LYS A 168 -6.18 28.65 -7.37
N TYR A 169 -5.08 29.36 -7.62
CA TYR A 169 -4.11 29.77 -6.61
C TYR A 169 -4.02 31.29 -6.57
N PHE A 170 -4.89 31.90 -5.77
CA PHE A 170 -5.10 33.36 -5.73
C PHE A 170 -5.46 33.91 -7.11
N GLU A 171 -4.65 34.83 -7.65
CA GLU A 171 -4.80 35.43 -8.98
C GLU A 171 -4.20 34.56 -10.10
N LYS A 172 -3.60 33.40 -9.77
CA LYS A 172 -2.95 32.50 -10.72
C LYS A 172 -3.68 31.16 -10.86
N GLU A 173 -3.43 30.48 -11.97
CA GLU A 173 -3.76 29.06 -12.11
C GLU A 173 -2.55 28.23 -11.64
N ALA A 174 -2.82 27.13 -10.96
CA ALA A 174 -1.83 26.15 -10.53
C ALA A 174 -2.34 24.73 -10.83
N THR A 175 -1.47 23.75 -10.69
CA THR A 175 -1.81 22.33 -10.88
C THR A 175 -1.44 21.50 -9.67
N LEU A 176 -2.19 20.44 -9.39
CA LEU A 176 -1.76 19.44 -8.41
C LEU A 176 -0.66 18.56 -9.00
N ALA A 177 0.35 18.23 -8.18
CA ALA A 177 1.49 17.44 -8.61
C ALA A 177 1.10 15.98 -8.91
N GLN A 178 1.41 15.51 -10.12
CA GLN A 178 1.24 14.10 -10.51
C GLN A 178 2.39 13.22 -10.03
N SER A 179 3.56 13.83 -9.78
CA SER A 179 4.76 13.21 -9.24
C SER A 179 5.70 14.31 -8.70
N PRO A 180 6.68 13.97 -7.85
CA PRO A 180 7.73 14.89 -7.42
C PRO A 180 8.91 14.97 -8.42
N GLN A 181 8.75 14.50 -9.66
CA GLN A 181 9.84 14.16 -10.58
C GLN A 181 10.92 15.24 -10.77
N PHE A 182 10.52 16.49 -11.02
CA PHE A 182 11.47 17.58 -11.20
C PHE A 182 12.21 17.92 -9.92
N TYR A 183 11.50 17.94 -8.80
CA TYR A 183 12.09 18.27 -7.51
C TYR A 183 13.07 17.18 -7.06
N LYS A 184 12.74 15.89 -7.19
CA LYS A 184 13.67 14.82 -6.83
C LYS A 184 14.94 14.83 -7.70
N GLN A 185 14.84 15.14 -9.01
CA GLN A 185 16.01 15.33 -9.87
C GLN A 185 16.88 16.52 -9.44
N ILE A 186 16.28 17.66 -9.11
CA ILE A 186 17.02 18.83 -8.57
C ILE A 186 17.75 18.44 -7.28
N MET A 187 17.07 17.72 -6.39
CA MET A 187 17.62 17.36 -5.09
C MET A 187 18.71 16.29 -5.12
N VAL A 188 18.83 15.51 -6.21
CA VAL A 188 20.01 14.64 -6.43
C VAL A 188 21.29 15.47 -6.49
N GLY A 189 21.25 16.70 -7.04
CA GLY A 189 22.40 17.60 -7.02
C GLY A 189 22.79 18.13 -5.63
N VAL A 190 21.96 17.88 -4.61
CA VAL A 190 22.18 18.32 -3.22
C VAL A 190 22.53 17.15 -2.31
N PHE A 191 21.74 16.07 -2.38
CA PHE A 191 21.83 14.95 -1.45
C PHE A 191 22.28 13.64 -2.09
N GLU A 192 22.45 13.61 -3.41
CA GLU A 192 22.82 12.44 -4.23
C GLU A 192 21.75 11.34 -4.25
N ARG A 193 21.12 11.02 -3.12
CA ARG A 193 20.13 9.95 -2.95
C ARG A 193 18.96 10.51 -2.15
N VAL A 194 17.81 10.65 -2.81
CA VAL A 194 16.60 11.20 -2.19
C VAL A 194 15.39 10.30 -2.34
N PHE A 195 14.50 10.32 -1.35
CA PHE A 195 13.21 9.65 -1.43
C PHE A 195 12.08 10.51 -0.88
N GLU A 196 10.86 10.21 -1.28
CA GLU A 196 9.65 10.87 -0.79
C GLU A 196 8.48 9.88 -0.71
N ILE A 197 7.83 9.86 0.45
CA ILE A 197 6.47 9.33 0.61
C ILE A 197 5.51 10.52 0.58
N GLY A 198 4.66 10.61 -0.45
CA GLY A 198 3.78 11.77 -0.61
C GLY A 198 2.61 11.54 -1.56
N SER A 199 1.59 12.38 -1.44
CA SER A 199 0.42 12.32 -2.34
C SER A 199 0.80 12.72 -3.77
N ALA A 200 0.20 12.01 -4.72
CA ALA A 200 0.20 12.29 -6.14
C ALA A 200 -1.24 12.33 -6.65
N PHE A 201 -1.51 13.23 -7.59
CA PHE A 201 -2.84 13.49 -8.10
C PHE A 201 -2.88 13.35 -9.62
N ARG A 202 -3.70 12.44 -10.14
CA ARG A 202 -3.89 12.23 -11.58
C ARG A 202 -5.38 12.28 -11.90
N ALA A 203 -5.75 13.10 -12.88
CA ALA A 203 -7.13 13.20 -13.34
C ALA A 203 -7.42 12.10 -14.35
N GLU A 204 -7.46 10.84 -13.88
CA GLU A 204 -7.69 9.69 -14.75
C GLU A 204 -9.14 9.68 -15.26
N PRO A 205 -9.37 9.65 -16.60
CA PRO A 205 -10.71 9.80 -17.15
C PRO A 205 -11.57 8.54 -17.03
N HIS A 206 -10.95 7.37 -16.78
CA HIS A 206 -11.64 6.08 -16.76
C HIS A 206 -11.59 5.45 -15.36
N PHE A 207 -12.73 4.91 -14.94
CA PHE A 207 -12.83 4.11 -13.71
C PHE A 207 -12.28 2.70 -13.96
N THR A 208 -11.16 2.36 -13.32
CA THR A 208 -10.56 1.01 -13.39
C THR A 208 -10.30 0.48 -11.98
N THR A 209 -10.01 -0.81 -11.85
CA THR A 209 -9.61 -1.42 -10.57
C THR A 209 -8.16 -1.13 -10.17
N ARG A 210 -7.41 -0.40 -10.99
CA ARG A 210 -5.97 -0.18 -10.86
C ARG A 210 -5.61 1.29 -10.64
N HIS A 211 -6.52 2.21 -10.96
CA HIS A 211 -6.28 3.64 -10.92
C HIS A 211 -7.18 4.32 -9.90
N VAL A 212 -6.61 5.31 -9.22
CA VAL A 212 -7.30 6.26 -8.35
C VAL A 212 -6.75 7.66 -8.62
N ASN A 213 -7.56 8.68 -8.40
CA ASN A 213 -7.18 10.06 -8.74
C ASN A 213 -6.25 10.72 -7.71
N GLU A 214 -6.22 10.17 -6.50
CA GLU A 214 -5.28 10.53 -5.43
C GLU A 214 -4.70 9.23 -4.86
N TYR A 215 -3.38 9.15 -4.83
CA TYR A 215 -2.66 8.02 -4.25
C TYR A 215 -1.40 8.50 -3.53
N ILE A 216 -0.87 7.64 -2.65
CA ILE A 216 0.46 7.86 -2.06
C ILE A 216 1.49 7.21 -2.97
N SER A 217 2.41 8.03 -3.47
CA SER A 217 3.55 7.61 -4.25
C SER A 217 4.77 7.40 -3.35
N LEU A 218 5.54 6.37 -3.67
CA LEU A 218 6.84 6.06 -3.06
C LEU A 218 7.91 6.39 -4.10
N ASP A 219 8.47 7.58 -3.99
CA ASP A 219 9.40 8.13 -4.98
C ASP A 219 10.84 8.05 -4.51
N ALA A 220 11.74 7.66 -5.40
CA ALA A 220 13.18 7.74 -5.20
C ALA A 220 13.88 8.31 -6.42
N GLU A 221 15.05 8.91 -6.20
CA GLU A 221 16.01 9.28 -7.25
C GLU A 221 17.44 9.17 -6.68
N MET A 222 18.38 8.67 -7.47
CA MET A 222 19.78 8.52 -7.06
C MET A 222 20.76 8.97 -8.15
N GLY A 223 21.83 9.64 -7.75
CA GLY A 223 22.93 10.11 -8.58
C GLY A 223 24.10 9.14 -8.62
N PHE A 224 25.12 9.51 -9.41
CA PHE A 224 26.37 8.74 -9.60
C PHE A 224 26.18 7.28 -10.02
N ILE A 225 25.09 6.99 -10.73
CA ILE A 225 24.84 5.68 -11.35
C ILE A 225 25.70 5.49 -12.60
N GLN A 226 26.06 4.24 -12.91
CA GLN A 226 26.71 3.87 -14.16
C GLN A 226 25.69 3.88 -15.30
N ASP A 227 24.57 3.18 -15.11
CA ASP A 227 23.45 3.12 -16.03
C ASP A 227 22.13 2.78 -15.30
N TYR A 228 21.05 2.62 -16.06
CA TYR A 228 19.73 2.30 -15.51
C TYR A 228 19.67 0.98 -14.72
N SER A 229 20.61 0.05 -14.91
CA SER A 229 20.65 -1.20 -14.18
C SER A 229 20.91 -0.99 -12.69
N ASP A 230 21.66 0.05 -12.30
CA ASP A 230 21.85 0.42 -10.88
C ASP A 230 20.50 0.79 -10.23
N VAL A 231 19.62 1.46 -10.97
CA VAL A 231 18.29 1.86 -10.49
C VAL A 231 17.38 0.63 -10.35
N ILE A 232 17.45 -0.30 -11.33
CA ILE A 232 16.72 -1.58 -11.28
C ILE A 232 17.18 -2.42 -10.07
N GLN A 233 18.48 -2.55 -9.87
CA GLN A 233 19.06 -3.29 -8.74
C GLN A 233 18.65 -2.67 -7.39
N MET A 234 18.69 -1.34 -7.29
CA MET A 234 18.22 -0.63 -6.10
C MET A 234 16.73 -0.89 -5.84
N LEU A 235 15.88 -0.79 -6.86
CA LEU A 235 14.45 -1.07 -6.73
C LEU A 235 14.19 -2.53 -6.35
N ASN A 236 14.91 -3.49 -6.94
CA ASN A 236 14.84 -4.90 -6.55
C ASN A 236 15.16 -5.09 -5.06
N LYS A 237 16.25 -4.47 -4.59
CA LYS A 237 16.68 -4.54 -3.19
C LYS A 237 15.62 -3.95 -2.25
N VAL A 238 15.05 -2.80 -2.63
CA VAL A 238 13.97 -2.14 -1.88
C VAL A 238 12.74 -3.02 -1.78
N ILE A 239 12.23 -3.52 -2.91
CA ILE A 239 11.04 -4.39 -2.96
C ILE A 239 11.25 -5.65 -2.13
N LYS A 240 12.43 -6.29 -2.27
CA LYS A 240 12.76 -7.49 -1.50
C LYS A 240 12.70 -7.25 0.01
N LYS A 241 13.45 -6.26 0.51
CA LYS A 241 13.46 -5.94 1.95
C LYS A 241 12.08 -5.51 2.45
N MET A 242 11.31 -4.76 1.64
CA MET A 242 9.94 -4.39 2.00
C MET A 242 9.04 -5.61 2.19
N PHE A 243 9.14 -6.60 1.30
CA PHE A 243 8.35 -7.83 1.37
C PHE A 243 8.77 -8.72 2.54
N GLU A 244 10.07 -8.80 2.85
CA GLU A 244 10.58 -9.50 4.05
C GLU A 244 10.06 -8.88 5.35
N LEU A 245 10.09 -7.55 5.45
CA LEU A 245 9.54 -6.83 6.61
C LEU A 245 8.02 -6.97 6.70
N LEU A 246 7.31 -6.93 5.57
CA LEU A 246 5.87 -7.14 5.51
C LEU A 246 5.48 -8.55 5.97
N GLU A 247 6.23 -9.58 5.55
CA GLU A 247 5.99 -10.96 5.99
C GLU A 247 6.23 -11.09 7.50
N LYS A 248 7.34 -10.54 8.00
CA LYS A 248 7.71 -10.62 9.42
C LYS A 248 6.76 -9.86 10.35
N GLU A 249 6.44 -8.61 10.04
CA GLU A 249 5.62 -7.75 10.92
C GLU A 249 4.11 -7.89 10.63
N GLY A 250 3.77 -8.28 9.40
CA GLY A 250 2.39 -8.35 8.92
C GLY A 250 1.72 -9.72 9.08
N GLN A 251 2.45 -10.76 9.51
CA GLN A 251 1.97 -12.14 9.61
C GLN A 251 0.55 -12.26 10.21
N PRO A 252 0.22 -11.65 11.38
CA PRO A 252 -1.11 -11.82 11.98
C PRO A 252 -2.23 -11.29 11.09
N TYR A 253 -1.96 -10.29 10.26
CA TYR A 253 -2.91 -9.68 9.33
C TYR A 253 -3.01 -10.48 8.02
N LEU A 254 -1.88 -10.99 7.53
CA LEU A 254 -1.82 -11.84 6.33
C LEU A 254 -2.59 -13.15 6.53
N GLU A 255 -2.47 -13.76 7.71
CA GLU A 255 -3.21 -14.96 8.09
C GLU A 255 -4.73 -14.77 8.05
N MET A 256 -5.23 -13.57 8.39
CA MET A 256 -6.66 -13.27 8.30
C MET A 256 -7.19 -13.41 6.87
N TYR A 257 -6.33 -13.20 5.87
CA TYR A 257 -6.64 -13.33 4.45
C TYR A 257 -6.10 -14.60 3.80
N LYS A 258 -5.42 -15.46 4.57
CA LYS A 258 -4.74 -16.68 4.08
C LYS A 258 -3.78 -16.35 2.93
N ILE A 259 -3.10 -15.20 3.00
CA ILE A 259 -2.15 -14.76 1.99
C ILE A 259 -0.76 -15.24 2.38
N LYS A 260 -0.08 -15.89 1.43
CA LYS A 260 1.37 -16.08 1.47
C LYS A 260 2.02 -14.94 0.67
N ILE A 261 3.02 -14.28 1.26
CA ILE A 261 3.78 -13.24 0.58
C ILE A 261 4.57 -13.86 -0.58
N SER A 262 4.64 -13.13 -1.69
CA SER A 262 5.42 -13.52 -2.86
C SER A 262 6.92 -13.39 -2.55
N GLU A 263 7.68 -14.44 -2.84
CA GLU A 263 9.13 -14.38 -2.76
C GLU A 263 9.67 -13.43 -3.83
N VAL A 264 10.52 -12.50 -3.40
CA VAL A 264 11.22 -11.57 -4.30
C VAL A 264 12.60 -12.17 -4.59
N PRO A 265 12.92 -12.53 -5.85
CA PRO A 265 14.22 -13.10 -6.19
C PRO A 265 15.35 -12.08 -5.94
N GLU A 266 16.58 -12.57 -5.75
CA GLU A 266 17.77 -11.70 -5.67
C GLU A 266 17.91 -10.82 -6.91
N GLU A 267 17.62 -11.42 -8.08
CA GLU A 267 17.58 -10.74 -9.36
C GLU A 267 16.21 -11.00 -10.01
N ILE A 268 15.37 -9.98 -10.08
CA ILE A 268 14.09 -10.02 -10.79
C ILE A 268 14.36 -10.15 -12.28
N PRO A 269 13.71 -11.10 -12.99
CA PRO A 269 13.85 -11.25 -14.43
C PRO A 269 13.60 -9.93 -15.18
N CYS A 270 14.45 -9.65 -16.16
CA CYS A 270 14.41 -8.43 -16.95
C CYS A 270 14.32 -8.78 -18.43
N VAL A 271 13.30 -8.23 -19.11
CA VAL A 271 13.03 -8.52 -20.53
C VAL A 271 12.76 -7.21 -21.28
N LYS A 272 13.31 -7.04 -22.48
CA LYS A 272 13.02 -5.85 -23.32
C LYS A 272 11.56 -5.88 -23.79
N LEU A 273 10.91 -4.73 -23.94
CA LEU A 273 9.52 -4.63 -24.41
C LEU A 273 9.33 -5.34 -25.77
N ALA A 274 10.25 -5.12 -26.70
CA ALA A 274 10.20 -5.74 -28.03
C ALA A 274 10.29 -7.28 -27.97
N GLU A 275 11.00 -7.82 -26.98
CA GLU A 275 11.15 -9.25 -26.78
C GLU A 275 9.89 -9.84 -26.11
N ILE A 276 9.40 -9.23 -25.04
CA ILE A 276 8.22 -9.75 -24.33
C ILE A 276 6.98 -9.74 -25.23
N LYS A 277 6.81 -8.75 -26.12
CA LYS A 277 5.73 -8.76 -27.13
C LYS A 277 5.81 -9.97 -28.06
N LYS A 278 7.01 -10.34 -28.52
CA LYS A 278 7.23 -11.51 -29.38
C LYS A 278 6.95 -12.82 -28.64
N ILE A 279 7.40 -12.90 -27.38
CA ILE A 279 7.14 -14.05 -26.50
C ILE A 279 5.63 -14.21 -26.31
N ILE A 280 4.92 -13.14 -25.95
CA ILE A 280 3.47 -13.18 -25.70
C ILE A 280 2.71 -13.64 -26.96
N LYS A 281 3.09 -13.13 -28.13
CA LYS A 281 2.50 -13.56 -29.41
C LYS A 281 2.75 -15.04 -29.69
N LYS A 282 3.97 -15.51 -29.44
CA LYS A 282 4.39 -16.88 -29.73
C LYS A 282 3.79 -17.90 -28.75
N GLU A 283 3.84 -17.61 -27.45
CA GLU A 283 3.50 -18.58 -26.39
C GLU A 283 2.03 -18.50 -25.97
N TYR A 284 1.40 -17.32 -26.07
CA TYR A 284 0.01 -17.11 -25.63
C TYR A 284 -0.95 -16.71 -26.76
N GLY A 285 -0.46 -16.61 -28.00
CA GLY A 285 -1.30 -16.28 -29.16
C GLY A 285 -1.91 -14.88 -29.11
N TYR A 286 -1.34 -13.96 -28.31
CA TYR A 286 -1.83 -12.59 -28.18
C TYR A 286 -0.87 -11.60 -28.86
N ALA A 287 -1.36 -10.90 -29.87
CA ALA A 287 -0.56 -9.92 -30.60
C ALA A 287 -0.81 -8.52 -30.04
N ILE A 288 0.20 -7.95 -29.39
CA ILE A 288 0.24 -6.53 -29.03
C ILE A 288 0.76 -5.76 -30.24
N PRO A 289 0.12 -4.65 -30.66
CA PRO A 289 0.65 -3.82 -31.74
C PRO A 289 2.10 -3.38 -31.49
N GLU A 290 2.92 -3.35 -32.52
CA GLU A 290 4.36 -3.04 -32.37
C GLU A 290 4.57 -1.60 -31.87
N GLU A 291 3.75 -0.67 -32.36
CA GLU A 291 3.85 0.78 -32.12
C GLU A 291 3.13 1.27 -30.85
N THR A 292 2.48 0.39 -30.09
CA THR A 292 1.79 0.78 -28.85
C THR A 292 2.53 0.28 -27.64
N ASP A 293 2.29 0.87 -26.48
CA ASP A 293 2.75 0.27 -25.24
C ASP A 293 2.08 -1.10 -24.98
N ILE A 294 2.56 -1.83 -23.97
CA ILE A 294 1.93 -3.03 -23.44
C ILE A 294 0.59 -2.67 -22.79
N ASP A 295 -0.46 -3.37 -23.20
CA ASP A 295 -1.80 -3.18 -22.65
C ASP A 295 -2.02 -4.03 -21.39
N PRO A 296 -3.10 -3.82 -20.60
CA PRO A 296 -3.35 -4.58 -19.37
C PRO A 296 -3.36 -6.10 -19.56
N LYS A 297 -3.79 -6.57 -20.73
CA LYS A 297 -3.77 -8.01 -21.06
C LYS A 297 -2.33 -8.49 -21.32
N GLY A 298 -1.54 -7.71 -22.04
CA GLY A 298 -0.11 -7.96 -22.25
C GLY A 298 0.64 -8.04 -20.92
N GLU A 299 0.42 -7.11 -19.99
CA GLU A 299 1.06 -7.13 -18.67
C GLU A 299 0.70 -8.39 -17.89
N SER A 300 -0.58 -8.78 -17.89
CA SER A 300 -1.04 -10.02 -17.27
C SER A 300 -0.34 -11.25 -17.85
N LEU A 301 -0.17 -11.30 -19.19
CA LEU A 301 0.55 -12.38 -19.88
C LEU A 301 2.05 -12.34 -19.61
N ALA A 302 2.66 -11.15 -19.47
CA ALA A 302 4.06 -11.01 -19.07
C ALA A 302 4.28 -11.52 -17.63
N GLY A 303 3.37 -11.21 -16.71
CA GLY A 303 3.39 -11.76 -15.36
C GLY A 303 3.22 -13.28 -15.34
N LYS A 304 2.35 -13.83 -16.19
CA LYS A 304 2.19 -15.27 -16.38
C LYS A 304 3.49 -15.91 -16.90
N TYR A 305 4.11 -15.31 -17.90
CA TYR A 305 5.42 -15.73 -18.42
C TYR A 305 6.50 -15.74 -17.35
N ALA A 306 6.58 -14.68 -16.55
CA ALA A 306 7.53 -14.58 -15.45
C ALA A 306 7.39 -15.75 -14.48
N LYS A 307 6.14 -16.13 -14.17
CA LYS A 307 5.84 -17.24 -13.29
C LYS A 307 6.19 -18.59 -13.91
N GLU A 308 5.84 -18.82 -15.17
CA GLU A 308 6.08 -20.10 -15.85
C GLU A 308 7.57 -20.32 -16.15
N LYS A 309 8.29 -19.27 -16.55
CA LYS A 309 9.69 -19.38 -17.02
C LYS A 309 10.72 -19.25 -15.90
N PHE A 310 10.48 -18.35 -14.95
CA PHE A 310 11.44 -17.99 -13.91
C PHE A 310 10.96 -18.30 -12.49
N ASN A 311 9.74 -18.84 -12.34
CA ASN A 311 9.07 -18.99 -11.04
C ASN A 311 8.95 -17.66 -10.25
N SER A 312 8.99 -16.52 -10.94
CA SER A 312 8.95 -15.20 -10.33
C SER A 312 7.56 -14.59 -10.43
N ASP A 313 7.07 -13.99 -9.35
CA ASP A 313 5.86 -13.16 -9.37
C ASP A 313 6.16 -11.72 -9.87
N PHE A 314 7.43 -11.42 -10.16
CA PHE A 314 7.92 -10.11 -10.59
C PHE A 314 8.64 -10.19 -11.93
N ILE A 315 8.53 -9.14 -12.73
CA ILE A 315 9.31 -8.98 -13.97
C ILE A 315 9.51 -7.51 -14.27
N PHE A 316 10.74 -7.15 -14.65
CA PHE A 316 11.04 -5.86 -15.26
C PHE A 316 10.83 -5.95 -16.76
N ILE A 317 10.06 -4.99 -17.30
CA ILE A 317 10.02 -4.72 -18.72
C ILE A 317 10.88 -3.47 -18.95
N THR A 318 11.78 -3.51 -19.92
CA THR A 318 12.73 -2.41 -20.19
C THR A 318 12.73 -2.00 -21.66
N HIS A 319 13.49 -0.95 -22.00
CA HIS A 319 13.70 -0.54 -23.39
C HIS A 319 12.42 -0.10 -24.09
N TYR A 320 11.64 0.72 -23.41
CA TYR A 320 10.42 1.27 -23.98
C TYR A 320 10.73 2.25 -25.10
N PRO A 321 9.84 2.35 -26.12
CA PRO A 321 9.95 3.33 -27.18
C PRO A 321 10.09 4.74 -26.61
N TRP A 322 10.90 5.55 -27.28
CA TRP A 322 11.09 6.94 -26.91
C TRP A 322 9.77 7.75 -26.95
N SER A 323 8.86 7.45 -27.88
CA SER A 323 7.56 8.11 -28.03
C SER A 323 6.64 7.94 -26.81
N ASP A 324 6.83 6.85 -26.06
CA ASP A 324 5.93 6.43 -24.99
C ASP A 324 6.47 6.86 -23.62
N ARG A 325 7.65 7.48 -23.58
CA ARG A 325 8.33 7.86 -22.34
C ARG A 325 8.46 9.38 -22.22
N PRO A 326 8.46 9.91 -20.99
CA PRO A 326 8.64 11.34 -20.77
C PRO A 326 9.98 11.85 -21.32
N PHE A 327 10.01 13.12 -21.72
CA PHE A 327 11.16 13.77 -22.38
C PHE A 327 12.47 13.74 -21.57
N TYR A 328 12.42 13.48 -20.26
CA TYR A 328 13.61 13.38 -19.41
C TYR A 328 14.25 11.98 -19.38
N THR A 329 13.66 11.01 -20.07
CA THR A 329 14.13 9.61 -20.12
C THR A 329 15.35 9.48 -21.03
N MET A 330 16.43 8.86 -20.53
CA MET A 330 17.67 8.66 -21.29
C MET A 330 17.43 7.73 -22.49
N PRO A 331 17.77 8.14 -23.74
CA PRO A 331 17.73 7.26 -24.90
C PRO A 331 18.75 6.13 -24.79
N SER A 332 18.43 4.97 -25.36
CA SER A 332 19.39 3.86 -25.44
C SER A 332 20.55 4.21 -26.38
N SER A 333 21.78 3.88 -25.97
CA SER A 333 22.97 4.02 -26.81
C SER A 333 23.00 3.01 -27.96
N GLU A 334 22.31 1.87 -27.82
CA GLU A 334 22.23 0.81 -28.83
C GLU A 334 21.18 1.13 -29.92
N ASN A 335 20.03 1.64 -29.50
CA ASN A 335 18.89 1.93 -30.38
C ASN A 335 18.23 3.24 -29.96
N SER A 336 18.45 4.30 -30.74
CA SER A 336 17.88 5.63 -30.46
C SER A 336 16.35 5.72 -30.47
N ARG A 337 15.65 4.67 -30.94
CA ARG A 337 14.18 4.56 -30.83
C ARG A 337 13.71 4.03 -29.48
N GLU A 338 14.62 3.46 -28.68
CA GLU A 338 14.37 2.93 -27.34
C GLU A 338 14.99 3.86 -26.28
N THR A 339 14.56 3.65 -25.04
CA THR A 339 15.04 4.40 -23.88
C THR A 339 15.48 3.45 -22.77
N TYR A 340 16.29 3.94 -21.84
CA TYR A 340 16.58 3.26 -20.59
C TYR A 340 15.48 3.46 -19.54
N GLY A 341 14.22 3.42 -19.99
CA GLY A 341 13.02 3.36 -19.17
C GLY A 341 12.61 1.92 -18.90
N PHE A 342 11.97 1.70 -17.75
CA PHE A 342 11.50 0.40 -17.31
C PHE A 342 10.26 0.50 -16.45
N ASP A 343 9.48 -0.59 -16.44
CA ASP A 343 8.38 -0.81 -15.50
C ASP A 343 8.61 -2.12 -14.76
N LEU A 344 8.21 -2.15 -13.48
CA LEU A 344 8.17 -3.35 -12.65
C LEU A 344 6.74 -3.84 -12.56
N LEU A 345 6.49 -5.04 -13.07
CA LEU A 345 5.22 -5.73 -12.93
C LEU A 345 5.27 -6.71 -11.75
N PHE A 346 4.24 -6.69 -10.91
CA PHE A 346 3.98 -7.69 -9.87
C PHE A 346 2.68 -8.42 -10.19
N LYS A 347 2.75 -9.73 -10.47
CA LYS A 347 1.61 -10.57 -10.92
C LYS A 347 0.86 -9.97 -12.11
N GLY A 348 1.60 -9.31 -13.01
CA GLY A 348 1.06 -8.67 -14.21
C GLY A 348 0.35 -7.34 -13.97
N LEU A 349 0.57 -6.71 -12.81
CA LEU A 349 0.16 -5.35 -12.49
C LEU A 349 1.42 -4.47 -12.35
N GLU A 350 1.49 -3.37 -13.09
CA GLU A 350 2.52 -2.35 -12.88
C GLU A 350 2.44 -1.80 -11.45
N ILE A 351 3.57 -1.81 -10.74
CA ILE A 351 3.69 -1.26 -9.38
C ILE A 351 4.76 -0.17 -9.26
N ALA A 352 5.66 -0.06 -10.24
CA ALA A 352 6.67 1.00 -10.29
C ALA A 352 7.12 1.25 -11.73
N THR A 353 7.43 2.52 -12.02
CA THR A 353 8.01 2.96 -13.28
C THR A 353 9.25 3.81 -13.00
N GLY A 354 10.28 3.68 -13.84
CA GLY A 354 11.56 4.34 -13.62
C GLY A 354 12.40 4.45 -14.88
N SER A 355 13.46 5.26 -14.81
CA SER A 355 14.43 5.35 -15.91
C SER A 355 15.75 5.95 -15.43
N GLN A 356 16.81 5.74 -16.20
CA GLN A 356 17.93 6.68 -16.19
C GLN A 356 17.46 8.02 -16.80
N ARG A 357 17.95 9.13 -16.25
CA ARG A 357 17.58 10.49 -16.68
C ARG A 357 18.62 11.09 -17.60
N ILE A 358 18.17 11.88 -18.56
CA ILE A 358 19.05 12.77 -19.31
C ILE A 358 19.58 13.82 -18.34
N HIS A 359 20.90 13.82 -18.12
CA HIS A 359 21.55 14.70 -17.15
C HIS A 359 22.34 15.84 -17.82
N THR A 360 22.51 15.83 -19.15
CA THR A 360 23.12 16.96 -19.86
C THR A 360 22.04 17.91 -20.39
N TYR A 361 22.21 19.20 -20.09
CA TYR A 361 21.24 20.23 -20.48
C TYR A 361 20.96 20.24 -21.99
N LYS A 362 22.02 20.15 -22.80
CA LYS A 362 21.90 20.16 -24.27
C LYS A 362 21.04 19.01 -24.78
N GLN A 363 21.31 17.78 -24.33
CA GLN A 363 20.55 16.61 -24.74
C GLN A 363 19.10 16.70 -24.24
N LEU A 364 18.86 17.21 -23.04
CA LEU A 364 17.52 17.37 -22.49
C LEU A 364 16.70 18.34 -23.35
N MET A 365 17.28 19.49 -23.71
CA MET A 365 16.63 20.49 -24.57
C MET A 365 16.37 19.96 -25.98
N GLU A 366 17.30 19.16 -26.53
CA GLU A 366 17.08 18.47 -27.81
C GLU A 366 15.94 17.45 -27.72
N ASN A 367 15.86 16.71 -26.60
CA ASN A 367 14.82 15.70 -26.40
C ASN A 367 13.44 16.31 -26.17
N MET A 368 13.34 17.47 -25.52
CA MET A 368 12.09 18.22 -25.34
C MET A 368 11.52 18.80 -26.64
N ARG A 369 12.36 18.99 -27.67
CA ARG A 369 11.95 19.58 -28.96
C ARG A 369 11.51 18.54 -29.98
N LYS A 370 11.93 17.30 -29.79
CA LYS A 370 11.43 16.15 -30.55
C LYS A 370 10.01 15.86 -30.09
#